data_AF-A0A6M3IZ84-F1
#
_entry.id   AF-A0A6M3IZ84-F1
#
_cell.length_a   1.000
_cell.length_b   1.000
_cell.length_c   1.000
_cell.angle_alpha   90.00
_cell.angle_beta   90.00
_cell.angle_gamma   90.00
#
_symmetry.space_group_name_H-M   'P 1'
#
loop_
_entity.id
_entity.type
_entity.pdbx_description
1 polymer ?
#
loop_
_entity_poly.entity_id
_entity_poly.type
_entity_poly.pdbx_seq_one_letter_code
_entity_poly.pdbx_strand_id
1 'polypeptide(L)'
;MIQTYKNVEFAASHVKAIECLAIPGDWDTEHHAASGTSLMNLFLYVGAYRDDVLTVIYRTGLIFDTSEIPEEATIESAKLKLTVADDDNVHGYSFDVVVTEGMPDYPHNPVTVDDYDITQYAGDGGSIDVAECVEPNEIEIELNSTGLSWIQKEGTTKFMLLASTDIADDDPYNDTGHGGWIEFALTGVILEITWSIGPTVVTRVAFGSDPMDAAPVWDDISGDMMQFSTKRGRQHELNRMEAGVAMVELKNTDGDYWPDNAGGSYYPDVLPRKRLNMRAVFGGTTYDLFTGFMRAWEPGWRGQAGIGAVMKAQAVDLFRNLARFELNNAGEAQELSGARVGNVLDELGWPAGDRDLDNGQTTLQATGAQAAVNSLDHLSVVQDSEMGLMFIAGDGDVQYQDRHARLKSPFTVSQATFGDDVGEQRYFEVEFSEDDEFIYNDIRRTRLGGNEQTSSDATSQTTYGISTRNLSGLLMVTDAEALAHCQYELARYKDPAMRVRAIRIYPDLDPVNLYPLVLGLDISDRITVRLNQASIDGDYHIEGVEHFYDNERWVTRWELSEASSQSYWAIGVAGFGEIGETTILVY
;
A
#
# COMPACT_ATOMS: atom_id res chain seq x y z
N MET A 1 3.10 12.25 -1.82
CA MET A 1 2.27 11.37 -0.98
C MET A 1 0.94 11.18 -1.67
N ILE A 2 0.39 9.97 -1.64
CA ILE A 2 -0.87 9.63 -2.31
C ILE A 2 -1.88 9.53 -1.21
N GLN A 3 -2.74 10.53 -1.09
CA GLN A 3 -3.50 10.74 0.13
C GLN A 3 -4.94 11.12 -0.18
N THR A 4 -5.86 10.35 0.40
CA THR A 4 -7.27 10.70 0.50
C THR A 4 -7.47 11.54 1.76
N TYR A 5 -7.96 12.76 1.61
CA TYR A 5 -8.24 13.66 2.73
C TYR A 5 -9.68 13.48 3.20
N LYS A 6 -9.87 13.44 4.51
CA LYS A 6 -11.18 13.49 5.18
C LYS A 6 -11.16 14.61 6.20
N ASN A 7 -12.24 15.38 6.23
CA ASN A 7 -12.53 16.33 7.30
C ASN A 7 -13.80 15.86 8.00
N VAL A 8 -13.73 15.60 9.30
CA VAL A 8 -14.86 15.16 10.10
C VAL A 8 -14.93 15.92 11.42
N GLU A 9 -16.16 16.17 11.86
CA GLU A 9 -16.49 16.82 13.11
C GLU A 9 -16.90 15.78 14.16
N PHE A 10 -16.14 15.73 15.25
CA PHE A 10 -16.42 14.89 16.40
C PHE A 10 -17.14 15.70 17.47
N ALA A 11 -18.42 15.40 17.71
CA ALA A 11 -19.11 15.95 18.86
C ALA A 11 -18.55 15.33 20.16
N ALA A 12 -18.38 16.15 21.19
CA ALA A 12 -17.91 15.65 22.49
C ALA A 12 -18.88 14.58 23.04
N SER A 13 -18.35 13.41 23.38
CA SER A 13 -19.09 12.29 23.98
C SER A 13 -19.30 12.50 25.48
N HIS A 14 -18.42 13.26 26.12
CA HIS A 14 -18.59 13.74 27.49
C HIS A 14 -17.92 15.11 27.66
N VAL A 15 -18.60 16.02 28.36
CA VAL A 15 -18.07 17.32 28.75
C VAL A 15 -18.43 17.59 30.21
N LYS A 16 -17.51 18.17 30.97
CA LYS A 16 -17.79 18.52 32.36
C LYS A 16 -16.89 19.62 32.88
N ALA A 17 -17.50 20.64 33.48
CA ALA A 17 -16.79 21.63 34.28
C ALA A 17 -16.63 21.14 35.73
N ILE A 18 -15.44 21.36 36.28
CA ILE A 18 -15.08 21.05 37.65
C ILE A 18 -14.57 22.35 38.26
N GLU A 19 -15.06 22.68 39.46
CA GLU A 19 -14.60 23.83 40.22
C GLU A 19 -13.98 23.40 41.53
N CYS A 20 -13.13 24.22 42.12
CA CYS A 20 -12.84 24.15 43.55
C CYS A 20 -13.19 25.50 44.18
N LEU A 21 -13.94 25.47 45.28
CA LEU A 21 -14.54 26.66 45.90
C LEU A 21 -14.28 26.67 47.41
N ALA A 22 -13.71 27.76 47.92
CA ALA A 22 -13.46 27.97 49.35
C ALA A 22 -13.86 29.33 49.92
N ILE A 23 -14.26 29.33 51.20
CA ILE A 23 -14.66 30.50 52.00
C ILE A 23 -14.13 30.35 53.45
N PRO A 24 -13.16 31.16 53.94
CA PRO A 24 -12.37 32.17 53.21
C PRO A 24 -11.33 31.54 52.28
N GLY A 25 -11.11 32.15 51.12
CA GLY A 25 -10.33 31.58 50.01
C GLY A 25 -8.81 31.70 50.15
N ASP A 26 -8.13 30.55 50.09
CA ASP A 26 -6.66 30.44 50.02
C ASP A 26 -6.27 29.89 48.65
N TRP A 27 -5.64 30.72 47.80
CA TRP A 27 -5.28 30.37 46.43
C TRP A 27 -4.46 29.08 46.35
N ASP A 28 -3.38 29.00 47.12
CA ASP A 28 -2.48 27.84 47.10
C ASP A 28 -3.21 26.54 47.44
N THR A 29 -4.16 26.58 48.38
CA THR A 29 -4.94 25.40 48.77
C THR A 29 -5.89 24.94 47.66
N GLU A 30 -6.60 25.88 47.02
CA GLU A 30 -7.59 25.56 45.98
C GLU A 30 -6.95 25.21 44.63
N HIS A 31 -5.86 25.89 44.28
CA HIS A 31 -5.12 25.64 43.04
C HIS A 31 -4.51 24.23 43.03
N HIS A 32 -3.93 23.82 44.16
CA HIS A 32 -3.28 22.52 44.37
C HIS A 32 -4.22 21.44 44.92
N ALA A 33 -5.55 21.66 44.91
CA ALA A 33 -6.48 20.65 45.39
C ALA A 33 -6.44 19.40 44.48
N ALA A 34 -6.45 18.21 45.11
CA ALA A 34 -6.44 16.94 44.39
C ALA A 34 -7.82 16.53 43.84
N SER A 35 -8.87 17.27 44.22
CA SER A 35 -10.23 17.08 43.72
C SER A 35 -11.05 18.34 43.90
N GLY A 36 -12.07 18.51 43.06
CA GLY A 36 -12.99 19.64 43.12
C GLY A 36 -14.42 19.21 43.44
N THR A 37 -15.36 20.03 43.00
CA THR A 37 -16.81 19.82 43.03
C THR A 37 -17.38 19.98 41.63
N SER A 38 -18.44 19.21 41.35
CA SER A 38 -19.15 19.35 40.08
C SER A 38 -20.09 20.55 40.14
N LEU A 39 -19.97 21.45 39.17
CA LEU A 39 -20.95 22.51 38.94
C LEU A 39 -22.28 21.93 38.42
N MET A 40 -23.36 22.70 38.57
CA MET A 40 -24.61 22.39 37.86
C MET A 40 -24.34 22.47 36.35
N ASN A 41 -24.70 21.42 35.61
CA ASN A 41 -24.51 21.27 34.16
C ASN A 41 -25.35 22.29 33.34
N LEU A 42 -25.08 23.59 33.46
CA LEU A 42 -25.69 24.62 32.62
C LEU A 42 -24.71 25.12 31.55
N PHE A 43 -23.44 25.30 31.92
CA PHE A 43 -22.35 25.76 31.06
C PHE A 43 -21.03 25.03 31.38
N LEU A 44 -20.04 25.21 30.52
CA LEU A 44 -18.63 24.89 30.76
C LEU A 44 -17.89 26.16 31.18
N TYR A 45 -16.88 26.02 32.03
CA TYR A 45 -16.21 27.17 32.65
C TYR A 45 -14.70 27.01 32.57
N VAL A 46 -14.00 28.10 32.25
CA VAL A 46 -12.54 28.19 32.29
C VAL A 46 -12.15 29.55 32.85
N GLY A 47 -11.26 29.58 33.83
CA GLY A 47 -10.81 30.82 34.46
C GLY A 47 -10.70 30.70 35.98
N ALA A 48 -10.45 31.81 36.64
CA ALA A 48 -10.34 31.85 38.08
C ALA A 48 -10.79 33.20 38.63
N TYR A 49 -11.34 33.18 39.85
CA TYR A 49 -11.78 34.36 40.58
C TYR A 49 -11.30 34.31 42.02
N ARG A 50 -10.82 35.44 42.55
CA ARG A 50 -10.47 35.59 43.95
C ARG A 50 -10.77 36.98 44.50
N ASP A 51 -11.41 37.02 45.67
CA ASP A 51 -11.54 38.20 46.51
C ASP A 51 -11.20 37.89 47.99
N ASP A 52 -11.46 38.86 48.89
CA ASP A 52 -11.21 38.73 50.34
C ASP A 52 -11.99 37.59 51.02
N VAL A 53 -12.99 37.03 50.36
CA VAL A 53 -13.97 36.10 50.93
C VAL A 53 -14.03 34.78 50.17
N LEU A 54 -13.77 34.78 48.86
CA LEU A 54 -14.04 33.67 47.96
C LEU A 54 -12.83 33.41 47.04
N THR A 55 -12.49 32.14 46.83
CA THR A 55 -11.61 31.70 45.74
C THR A 55 -12.32 30.61 44.96
N VAL A 56 -12.33 30.73 43.62
CA VAL A 56 -12.86 29.72 42.71
C VAL A 56 -11.94 29.57 41.50
N ILE A 57 -11.66 28.33 41.12
CA ILE A 57 -10.93 28.00 39.90
C ILE A 57 -11.77 27.03 39.08
N TYR A 58 -11.93 27.32 37.80
CA TYR A 58 -12.74 26.56 36.86
C TYR A 58 -11.88 25.87 35.81
N ARG A 59 -12.06 24.54 35.70
CA ARG A 59 -11.38 23.69 34.72
C ARG A 59 -12.41 22.83 34.00
N THR A 60 -12.22 22.56 32.72
CA THR A 60 -13.21 21.81 31.91
C THR A 60 -12.60 20.61 31.20
N GLY A 61 -13.10 19.42 31.49
CA GLY A 61 -12.71 18.18 30.80
C GLY A 61 -13.59 17.91 29.58
N LEU A 62 -12.94 17.57 28.46
CA LEU A 62 -13.56 17.27 27.17
C LEU A 62 -13.15 15.88 26.68
N ILE A 63 -14.10 15.11 26.16
CA ILE A 63 -13.87 13.76 25.66
C ILE A 63 -14.56 13.60 24.30
N PHE A 64 -13.83 13.08 23.32
CA PHE A 64 -14.27 12.85 21.94
C PHE A 64 -14.06 11.39 21.56
N ASP A 65 -15.07 10.76 20.96
CA ASP A 65 -14.93 9.42 20.37
C ASP A 65 -14.31 9.55 18.98
N THR A 66 -13.00 9.39 18.90
CA THR A 66 -12.21 9.48 17.66
C THR A 66 -11.90 8.09 17.08
N SER A 67 -12.70 7.07 17.44
CA SER A 67 -12.44 5.67 17.06
C SER A 67 -12.61 5.38 15.58
N GLU A 68 -13.25 6.27 14.82
CA GLU A 68 -13.36 6.14 13.37
C GLU A 68 -12.09 6.55 12.62
N ILE A 69 -11.14 7.24 13.27
CA ILE A 69 -9.88 7.63 12.65
C ILE A 69 -9.00 6.38 12.58
N PRO A 70 -8.65 5.90 11.37
CA PRO A 70 -7.81 4.71 11.23
C PRO A 70 -6.41 4.94 11.78
N GLU A 71 -5.77 3.91 12.31
CA GLU A 71 -4.40 3.98 12.85
C GLU A 71 -3.38 4.51 11.81
N GLU A 72 -3.56 4.14 10.53
CA GLU A 72 -2.69 4.53 9.42
C GLU A 72 -2.90 5.97 8.93
N ALA A 73 -3.91 6.67 9.44
CA ALA A 73 -4.18 8.05 9.05
C ALA A 73 -3.08 9.02 9.55
N THR A 74 -2.76 10.03 8.77
CA THR A 74 -1.94 11.16 9.19
C THR A 74 -2.86 12.32 9.55
N ILE A 75 -2.75 12.82 10.78
CA ILE A 75 -3.48 14.02 11.20
C ILE A 75 -2.81 15.24 10.56
N GLU A 76 -3.55 15.96 9.72
CA GLU A 76 -3.03 17.12 8.96
C GLU A 76 -3.29 18.42 9.71
N SER A 77 -4.49 18.55 10.29
CA SER A 77 -4.88 19.70 11.10
C SER A 77 -6.08 19.36 11.97
N ALA A 78 -6.26 20.08 13.07
CA ALA A 78 -7.44 19.96 13.90
C ALA A 78 -7.79 21.29 14.56
N LYS A 79 -9.08 21.48 14.85
CA LYS A 79 -9.64 22.66 15.50
C LYS A 79 -10.62 22.24 16.59
N LEU A 80 -10.47 22.80 17.77
CA LEU A 80 -11.49 22.69 18.81
C LEU A 80 -12.44 23.89 18.68
N LYS A 81 -13.71 23.60 18.38
CA LYS A 81 -14.78 24.59 18.29
C LYS A 81 -15.59 24.62 19.58
N LEU A 82 -15.79 25.83 20.11
CA LEU A 82 -16.56 26.08 21.32
C LEU A 82 -17.53 27.23 21.06
N THR A 83 -18.73 27.16 21.61
CA THR A 83 -19.69 28.28 21.55
C THR A 83 -19.62 29.08 22.83
N VAL A 84 -19.28 30.36 22.74
CA VAL A 84 -19.32 31.28 23.89
C VAL A 84 -20.78 31.52 24.28
N ALA A 85 -21.11 31.20 25.54
CA ALA A 85 -22.44 31.35 26.10
C ALA A 85 -22.60 32.65 26.88
N ASP A 86 -21.55 33.09 27.56
CA ASP A 86 -21.47 34.37 28.26
C ASP A 86 -20.01 34.78 28.36
N ASP A 87 -19.73 36.08 28.20
CA ASP A 87 -18.39 36.68 28.29
C ASP A 87 -18.20 37.43 29.61
N ASP A 88 -18.68 36.82 30.71
CA ASP A 88 -18.65 37.26 32.11
C ASP A 88 -17.22 37.45 32.70
N ASN A 89 -16.25 37.84 31.86
CA ASN A 89 -15.00 38.47 32.23
C ASN A 89 -15.29 39.89 32.76
N VAL A 90 -15.95 39.97 33.92
CA VAL A 90 -16.49 41.19 34.55
C VAL A 90 -15.39 42.23 34.89
N HIS A 91 -14.09 41.92 34.70
CA HIS A 91 -13.00 42.77 35.19
C HIS A 91 -11.83 43.03 34.22
N GLY A 92 -11.90 42.63 32.94
CA GLY A 92 -10.80 42.88 31.98
C GLY A 92 -9.52 42.09 32.32
N TYR A 93 -9.70 40.93 32.95
CA TYR A 93 -8.63 40.00 33.28
C TYR A 93 -8.22 39.25 32.01
N SER A 94 -6.93 39.28 31.68
CA SER A 94 -6.41 38.69 30.44
C SER A 94 -5.77 37.35 30.76
N PHE A 95 -6.22 36.31 30.07
CA PHE A 95 -5.67 34.96 30.09
C PHE A 95 -5.98 34.28 28.75
N ASP A 96 -5.28 33.19 28.46
CA ASP A 96 -5.58 32.34 27.31
C ASP A 96 -6.35 31.11 27.79
N VAL A 97 -7.34 30.68 27.03
CA VAL A 97 -7.92 29.34 27.18
C VAL A 97 -7.00 28.37 26.48
N VAL A 98 -6.35 27.49 27.25
CA VAL A 98 -5.32 26.57 26.77
C VAL A 98 -5.88 25.14 26.75
N VAL A 99 -5.68 24.46 25.62
CA VAL A 99 -5.93 23.02 25.48
C VAL A 99 -4.72 22.27 26.05
N THR A 100 -4.97 21.42 27.04
CA THR A 100 -3.94 20.59 27.70
C THR A 100 -4.34 19.12 27.68
N GLU A 101 -3.39 18.20 27.85
CA GLU A 101 -3.67 16.77 27.96
C GLU A 101 -3.21 16.18 29.30
N GLY A 102 -3.87 15.09 29.72
CA GLY A 102 -3.47 14.22 30.84
C GLY A 102 -3.52 12.74 30.47
N MET A 103 -3.42 12.46 29.17
CA MET A 103 -3.57 11.13 28.59
C MET A 103 -2.47 10.17 29.05
N PRO A 104 -2.76 8.85 29.10
CA PRO A 104 -4.02 8.20 28.73
C PRO A 104 -5.09 8.21 29.83
N ASP A 105 -4.69 8.48 31.08
CA ASP A 105 -5.51 8.24 32.26
C ASP A 105 -6.54 9.36 32.48
N TYR A 106 -6.17 10.62 32.22
CA TYR A 106 -6.96 11.80 32.53
C TYR A 106 -7.37 12.62 31.30
N PRO A 107 -8.51 13.35 31.38
CA PRO A 107 -9.56 13.13 32.38
C PRO A 107 -10.13 11.70 32.33
N HIS A 108 -10.73 11.24 33.41
CA HIS A 108 -11.44 9.96 33.43
C HIS A 108 -12.59 9.96 32.42
N ASN A 109 -12.98 8.79 31.92
CA ASN A 109 -14.15 8.63 31.05
C ASN A 109 -15.25 7.82 31.77
N PRO A 110 -16.32 8.45 32.28
CA PRO A 110 -16.68 9.87 32.22
C PRO A 110 -15.88 10.76 33.19
N VAL A 111 -15.89 12.07 32.96
CA VAL A 111 -15.15 13.05 33.77
C VAL A 111 -15.69 13.06 35.21
N THR A 112 -14.79 12.96 36.17
CA THR A 112 -15.01 12.92 37.61
C THR A 112 -14.55 14.21 38.28
N VAL A 113 -14.78 14.34 39.59
CA VAL A 113 -14.28 15.52 40.34
C VAL A 113 -12.80 15.42 40.69
N ASP A 114 -12.22 14.22 40.60
CA ASP A 114 -10.79 13.98 40.85
C ASP A 114 -9.94 14.40 39.64
N ASP A 115 -10.58 14.61 38.48
CA ASP A 115 -9.95 15.19 37.29
C ASP A 115 -9.63 16.68 37.45
N TYR A 116 -9.90 17.27 38.62
CA TYR A 116 -9.53 18.64 38.93
C TYR A 116 -8.02 18.82 39.10
N ASP A 117 -7.29 17.83 39.63
CA ASP A 117 -5.86 17.94 39.96
C ASP A 117 -5.03 18.39 38.76
N ILE A 118 -4.53 19.63 38.79
CA ILE A 118 -3.77 20.23 37.68
C ILE A 118 -2.48 19.48 37.39
N THR A 119 -1.92 18.76 38.37
CA THR A 119 -0.67 18.01 38.18
C THR A 119 -0.81 16.84 37.22
N GLN A 120 -2.05 16.46 36.87
CA GLN A 120 -2.35 15.46 35.85
C GLN A 120 -2.26 16.01 34.42
N TYR A 121 -2.18 17.33 34.23
CA TYR A 121 -2.23 17.97 32.92
C TYR A 121 -0.98 18.79 32.62
N ALA A 122 -0.53 18.74 31.37
CA ALA A 122 0.62 19.52 30.93
C ALA A 122 0.57 19.83 29.42
N GLY A 123 1.43 20.77 29.02
CA GLY A 123 1.61 21.15 27.61
C GLY A 123 0.60 22.20 27.14
N ASP A 124 0.85 22.73 25.95
CA ASP A 124 -0.02 23.66 25.23
C ASP A 124 -0.26 23.07 23.84
N GLY A 125 -1.47 22.55 23.63
CA GLY A 125 -1.89 21.96 22.37
C GLY A 125 -2.49 22.96 21.40
N GLY A 126 -2.64 24.21 21.81
CA GLY A 126 -3.40 25.25 21.14
C GLY A 126 -4.09 26.12 22.19
N SER A 127 -4.12 27.43 21.95
CA SER A 127 -4.70 28.39 22.86
C SER A 127 -5.38 29.52 22.10
N ILE A 128 -6.28 30.22 22.80
CA ILE A 128 -6.94 31.42 22.30
C ILE A 128 -7.02 32.46 23.41
N ASP A 129 -6.76 33.72 23.08
CA ASP A 129 -6.91 34.85 24.02
C ASP A 129 -8.38 35.00 24.38
N VAL A 130 -8.69 35.08 25.69
CA VAL A 130 -10.06 35.28 26.16
C VAL A 130 -10.71 36.55 25.58
N ALA A 131 -9.92 37.54 25.17
CA ALA A 131 -10.43 38.73 24.48
C ALA A 131 -11.07 38.43 23.11
N GLU A 132 -10.76 37.29 22.50
CA GLU A 132 -11.39 36.81 21.25
C GLU A 132 -12.68 36.02 21.51
N CYS A 133 -12.95 35.63 22.75
CA CYS A 133 -14.14 34.90 23.18
C CYS A 133 -15.35 35.83 23.43
N VAL A 134 -15.87 36.46 22.38
CA VAL A 134 -16.97 37.45 22.49
C VAL A 134 -18.34 36.82 22.22
N GLU A 135 -19.35 37.09 23.06
CA GLU A 135 -20.71 36.56 22.92
C GLU A 135 -21.56 37.33 21.87
N PRO A 136 -22.47 36.65 21.13
CA PRO A 136 -22.50 35.21 20.84
C PRO A 136 -21.65 34.89 19.61
N ASN A 137 -20.60 34.10 19.80
CA ASN A 137 -19.79 33.61 18.70
C ASN A 137 -19.26 32.19 18.95
N GLU A 138 -19.11 31.44 17.86
CA GLU A 138 -18.29 30.23 17.84
C GLU A 138 -16.83 30.65 17.73
N ILE A 139 -15.99 30.08 18.58
CA ILE A 139 -14.54 30.26 18.54
C ILE A 139 -13.88 28.97 18.05
N GLU A 140 -12.72 29.12 17.40
CA GLU A 140 -11.90 28.01 16.92
C GLU A 140 -10.51 28.10 17.55
N ILE A 141 -10.13 27.09 18.32
CA ILE A 141 -8.75 26.92 18.78
C ILE A 141 -8.05 25.98 17.80
N GLU A 142 -7.11 26.51 17.01
CA GLU A 142 -6.28 25.69 16.12
C GLU A 142 -5.28 24.87 16.95
N LEU A 143 -5.28 23.55 16.79
CA LEU A 143 -4.32 22.69 17.47
C LEU A 143 -2.95 22.79 16.79
N ASN A 144 -1.92 23.07 17.58
CA ASN A 144 -0.53 23.12 17.14
C ASN A 144 0.05 21.70 17.01
N SER A 145 1.32 21.56 16.59
CA SER A 145 1.94 20.24 16.42
C SER A 145 1.91 19.35 17.66
N THR A 146 1.95 19.95 18.85
CA THR A 146 1.80 19.23 20.13
C THR A 146 0.37 18.74 20.28
N GLY A 147 -0.63 19.61 20.09
CA GLY A 147 -2.04 19.23 20.16
C GLY A 147 -2.46 18.18 19.14
N LEU A 148 -1.94 18.24 17.90
CA LEU A 148 -2.17 17.22 16.89
C LEU A 148 -1.63 15.84 17.32
N SER A 149 -0.50 15.81 18.06
CA SER A 149 0.09 14.56 18.55
C SER A 149 -0.72 13.89 19.66
N TRP A 150 -1.64 14.61 20.29
CA TRP A 150 -2.49 14.13 21.38
C TRP A 150 -3.78 13.45 20.88
N ILE A 151 -4.12 13.63 19.60
CA ILE A 151 -5.29 13.01 18.99
C ILE A 151 -5.07 11.50 18.90
N GLN A 152 -5.92 10.75 19.61
CA GLN A 152 -5.88 9.30 19.61
C GLN A 152 -6.70 8.74 18.44
N LYS A 153 -6.07 7.89 17.64
CA LYS A 153 -6.72 7.12 16.58
C LYS A 153 -7.31 5.84 17.15
N GLU A 154 -8.32 5.26 16.51
CA GLU A 154 -9.01 4.04 16.95
C GLU A 154 -9.51 4.05 18.43
N GLY A 155 -9.64 5.24 19.02
CA GLY A 155 -9.86 5.39 20.45
C GLY A 155 -10.58 6.66 20.84
N THR A 156 -10.19 7.23 21.97
CA THR A 156 -10.83 8.41 22.55
C THR A 156 -9.79 9.49 22.69
N THR A 157 -10.07 10.69 22.18
CA THR A 157 -9.27 11.89 22.41
C THR A 157 -9.87 12.66 23.59
N LYS A 158 -9.02 13.17 24.48
CA LYS A 158 -9.43 13.83 25.73
C LYS A 158 -8.55 15.04 25.96
N PHE A 159 -9.16 16.13 26.39
CA PHE A 159 -8.48 17.37 26.70
C PHE A 159 -8.98 17.94 28.04
N MET A 160 -8.15 18.77 28.64
CA MET A 160 -8.54 19.65 29.73
C MET A 160 -8.32 21.10 29.29
N LEU A 161 -9.37 21.93 29.40
CA LEU A 161 -9.27 23.36 29.20
C LEU A 161 -8.90 24.01 30.53
N LEU A 162 -7.79 24.75 30.51
CA LEU A 162 -7.24 25.48 31.64
C LEU A 162 -7.01 26.94 31.23
N ALA A 163 -7.07 27.85 32.19
CA ALA A 163 -6.62 29.22 31.96
C ALA A 163 -5.09 29.29 32.00
N SER A 164 -4.44 30.10 31.16
CA SER A 164 -2.99 30.25 31.19
C SER A 164 -2.46 30.76 32.54
N THR A 165 -3.25 31.53 33.27
CA THR A 165 -2.94 31.98 34.64
C THR A 165 -3.05 30.85 35.67
N ASP A 166 -3.98 29.92 35.48
CA ASP A 166 -4.07 28.70 36.31
C ASP A 166 -2.85 27.80 36.06
N ILE A 167 -2.43 27.62 34.79
CA ILE A 167 -1.20 26.88 34.46
C ILE A 167 0.05 27.54 35.08
N ALA A 168 0.09 28.88 35.10
CA ALA A 168 1.21 29.64 35.63
C ALA A 168 1.24 29.74 37.17
N ASP A 169 0.20 29.25 37.86
CA ASP A 169 -0.02 29.47 39.29
C ASP A 169 0.01 30.99 39.64
N ASP A 170 -0.67 31.79 38.81
CA ASP A 170 -0.76 33.24 38.96
C ASP A 170 -2.08 33.61 39.65
N ASP A 171 -1.95 34.04 40.91
CA ASP A 171 -3.07 34.42 41.76
C ASP A 171 -3.79 35.66 41.20
N PRO A 172 -5.09 35.54 40.83
CA PRO A 172 -5.84 36.62 40.22
C PRO A 172 -6.11 37.80 41.17
N TYR A 173 -5.84 37.66 42.46
CA TYR A 173 -6.02 38.72 43.46
C TYR A 173 -4.91 39.78 43.38
N ASN A 174 -5.17 40.86 42.62
CA ASN A 174 -4.27 42.02 42.53
C ASN A 174 -4.97 43.32 42.96
N ASP A 175 -4.20 44.41 43.13
CA ASP A 175 -4.70 45.71 43.62
C ASP A 175 -5.79 46.37 42.72
N THR A 176 -6.12 45.79 41.56
CA THR A 176 -7.03 46.34 40.55
C THR A 176 -8.08 45.37 39.97
N GLY A 177 -8.11 44.08 40.37
CA GLY A 177 -9.01 43.08 39.80
C GLY A 177 -9.11 41.79 40.62
N HIS A 178 -10.20 41.06 40.41
CA HIS A 178 -10.55 39.81 41.13
C HIS A 178 -10.49 38.56 40.25
N GLY A 179 -9.86 38.63 39.08
CA GLY A 179 -9.89 37.55 38.07
C GLY A 179 -11.08 37.63 37.11
N GLY A 180 -11.30 36.55 36.36
CA GLY A 180 -12.37 36.41 35.37
C GLY A 180 -12.47 34.98 34.86
N TRP A 181 -13.64 34.63 34.31
CA TRP A 181 -13.90 33.35 33.65
C TRP A 181 -14.68 33.55 32.36
N ILE A 182 -14.68 32.52 31.53
CA ILE A 182 -15.49 32.45 30.31
C ILE A 182 -16.45 31.28 30.40
N GLU A 183 -17.67 31.47 29.90
CA GLU A 183 -18.70 30.43 29.87
C GLU A 183 -18.90 29.92 28.45
N PHE A 184 -18.79 28.61 28.26
CA PHE A 184 -19.11 27.96 26.99
C PHE A 184 -20.39 27.14 27.10
N ALA A 185 -21.14 27.06 26.01
CA ALA A 185 -22.31 26.20 25.94
C ALA A 185 -21.90 24.72 26.04
N LEU A 186 -22.75 23.92 26.69
CA LEU A 186 -22.58 22.45 26.74
C LEU A 186 -22.80 21.77 25.38
N THR A 187 -23.48 22.46 24.47
CA THR A 187 -23.72 22.01 23.09
C THR A 187 -22.79 22.74 22.14
N GLY A 188 -22.44 22.09 21.02
CA GLY A 188 -21.54 22.69 20.03
C GLY A 188 -20.06 22.59 20.39
N VAL A 189 -19.70 21.72 21.33
CA VAL A 189 -18.30 21.34 21.57
C VAL A 189 -17.90 20.31 20.51
N ILE A 190 -17.13 20.75 19.52
CA ILE A 190 -16.76 19.96 18.35
C ILE A 190 -15.25 19.94 18.22
N LEU A 191 -14.67 18.77 18.02
CA LEU A 191 -13.31 18.62 17.53
C LEU A 191 -13.37 18.35 16.02
N GLU A 192 -13.06 19.35 15.20
CA GLU A 192 -12.92 19.18 13.75
C GLU A 192 -11.51 18.67 13.45
N ILE A 193 -11.40 17.55 12.74
CA ILE A 193 -10.11 16.97 12.39
C ILE A 193 -10.08 16.75 10.88
N THR A 194 -9.02 17.26 10.25
CA THR A 194 -8.64 16.88 8.90
C THR A 194 -7.49 15.89 8.97
N TRP A 195 -7.69 14.71 8.39
CA TRP A 195 -6.66 13.69 8.26
C TRP A 195 -6.57 13.18 6.83
N SER A 196 -5.43 12.60 6.52
CA SER A 196 -5.14 11.98 5.24
C SER A 196 -4.82 10.50 5.43
N ILE A 197 -5.08 9.70 4.40
CA ILE A 197 -4.69 8.27 4.41
C ILE A 197 -4.31 7.82 3.00
N GLY A 198 -3.25 7.03 2.92
CA GLY A 198 -2.75 6.43 1.70
C GLY A 198 -1.23 6.24 1.74
N PRO A 199 -0.65 5.56 0.75
CA PRO A 199 0.74 5.16 0.78
C PRO A 199 1.69 6.34 0.51
N THR A 200 2.85 6.26 1.15
CA THR A 200 4.01 7.07 0.78
C THR A 200 4.85 6.30 -0.24
N VAL A 201 4.90 6.79 -1.48
CA VAL A 201 5.75 6.22 -2.52
C VAL A 201 7.19 6.65 -2.29
N VAL A 202 8.09 5.67 -2.26
CA VAL A 202 9.53 5.86 -2.14
C VAL A 202 10.19 5.48 -3.47
N THR A 203 10.72 6.47 -4.19
CA THR A 203 11.42 6.26 -5.46
C THR A 203 12.91 6.54 -5.26
N ARG A 204 13.75 5.59 -5.67
CA ARG A 204 15.20 5.66 -5.46
C ARG A 204 15.95 5.24 -6.71
N VAL A 205 17.08 5.90 -6.97
CA VAL A 205 17.98 5.54 -8.06
C VAL A 205 19.37 5.30 -7.50
N ALA A 206 20.04 4.25 -7.98
CA ALA A 206 21.40 3.96 -7.58
C ALA A 206 22.39 4.69 -8.49
N PHE A 207 22.47 6.02 -8.38
CA PHE A 207 23.31 6.84 -9.26
C PHE A 207 24.79 6.47 -9.15
N GLY A 208 25.33 6.37 -7.94
CA GLY A 208 26.75 6.06 -7.73
C GLY A 208 27.16 4.60 -7.89
N SER A 209 26.22 3.67 -8.12
CA SER A 209 26.50 2.22 -8.18
C SER A 209 26.59 1.69 -9.60
N ASP A 210 27.27 0.56 -9.76
CA ASP A 210 27.25 -0.17 -11.02
C ASP A 210 25.94 -0.97 -11.17
N PRO A 211 25.45 -1.21 -12.40
CA PRO A 211 24.14 -1.82 -12.62
C PRO A 211 23.98 -3.22 -11.99
N MET A 212 25.05 -4.00 -11.92
CA MET A 212 25.04 -5.40 -11.45
C MET A 212 25.58 -5.57 -10.03
N ASP A 213 25.76 -4.48 -9.29
CA ASP A 213 26.19 -4.57 -7.90
C ASP A 213 25.14 -5.31 -7.07
N ALA A 214 25.60 -6.27 -6.26
CA ALA A 214 24.75 -7.03 -5.34
C ALA A 214 24.23 -6.19 -4.16
N ALA A 215 24.80 -5.01 -3.93
CA ALA A 215 24.39 -4.10 -2.87
C ALA A 215 24.49 -2.64 -3.38
N PRO A 216 23.55 -2.21 -4.26
CA PRO A 216 23.56 -0.84 -4.77
C PRO A 216 23.29 0.17 -3.65
N VAL A 217 23.99 1.30 -3.71
CA VAL A 217 23.74 2.49 -2.89
C VAL A 217 22.62 3.29 -3.53
N TRP A 218 21.54 3.52 -2.77
CA TRP A 218 20.33 4.19 -3.25
C TRP A 218 20.28 5.65 -2.82
N ASP A 219 20.03 6.54 -3.78
CA ASP A 219 19.67 7.93 -3.53
C ASP A 219 18.14 8.08 -3.61
N ASP A 220 17.53 8.68 -2.58
CA ASP A 220 16.10 8.92 -2.51
C ASP A 220 15.72 10.17 -3.33
N ILE A 221 14.79 10.01 -4.27
CA ILE A 221 14.27 11.05 -5.15
C ILE A 221 12.75 11.23 -5.00
N SER A 222 12.17 10.72 -3.92
CA SER A 222 10.72 10.68 -3.70
C SER A 222 10.09 12.08 -3.62
N GLY A 223 10.85 13.07 -3.16
CA GLY A 223 10.41 14.47 -3.09
C GLY A 223 10.12 15.10 -4.45
N ASP A 224 10.69 14.55 -5.53
CA ASP A 224 10.49 15.03 -6.90
C ASP A 224 9.47 14.21 -7.68
N MET A 225 9.02 13.06 -7.17
CA MET A 225 8.07 12.21 -7.87
C MET A 225 6.72 12.90 -8.05
N MET A 226 6.23 13.00 -9.28
CA MET A 226 4.95 13.63 -9.63
C MET A 226 3.91 12.65 -10.15
N GLN A 227 4.35 11.62 -10.87
CA GLN A 227 3.49 10.62 -11.51
C GLN A 227 4.30 9.35 -11.70
N PHE A 228 3.64 8.19 -11.63
CA PHE A 228 4.27 6.96 -12.10
C PHE A 228 3.28 5.96 -12.69
N SER A 229 3.83 5.03 -13.48
CA SER A 229 3.15 3.82 -13.89
C SER A 229 4.11 2.65 -13.85
N THR A 230 3.70 1.52 -13.32
CA THR A 230 4.42 0.24 -13.40
C THR A 230 3.55 -0.81 -14.06
N LYS A 231 4.18 -1.73 -14.78
CA LYS A 231 3.53 -2.90 -15.37
C LYS A 231 4.49 -4.09 -15.30
N ARG A 232 4.04 -5.22 -14.76
CA ARG A 232 4.77 -6.49 -14.68
C ARG A 232 3.85 -7.66 -15.06
N GLY A 233 4.44 -8.74 -15.57
CA GLY A 233 3.74 -10.00 -15.84
C GLY A 233 3.25 -10.15 -17.29
N ARG A 234 2.09 -10.77 -17.47
CA ARG A 234 1.50 -11.10 -18.78
C ARG A 234 -0.01 -10.87 -18.81
N GLN A 235 -0.56 -10.75 -20.01
CA GLN A 235 -2.00 -10.52 -20.22
C GLN A 235 -2.88 -11.75 -19.96
N HIS A 236 -2.34 -12.96 -20.17
CA HIS A 236 -3.07 -14.21 -19.93
C HIS A 236 -2.12 -15.40 -19.81
N GLU A 237 -2.62 -16.54 -19.36
CA GLU A 237 -1.79 -17.66 -18.92
C GLU A 237 -1.07 -18.42 -20.05
N LEU A 238 -1.48 -18.22 -21.30
CA LEU A 238 -0.80 -18.76 -22.48
C LEU A 238 0.29 -17.86 -23.07
N ASN A 239 0.34 -16.59 -22.66
CA ASN A 239 1.39 -15.66 -23.09
C ASN A 239 2.67 -15.90 -22.31
N ARG A 240 3.78 -15.44 -22.88
CA ARG A 240 5.04 -15.33 -22.16
C ARG A 240 4.96 -14.14 -21.20
N MET A 241 5.75 -14.23 -20.12
CA MET A 241 6.00 -13.06 -19.28
C MET A 241 6.72 -11.99 -20.09
N GLU A 242 6.22 -10.77 -20.02
CA GLU A 242 6.83 -9.62 -20.68
C GLU A 242 7.81 -8.94 -19.72
N ALA A 243 8.77 -8.20 -20.30
CA ALA A 243 9.66 -7.38 -19.50
C ALA A 243 8.84 -6.28 -18.82
N GLY A 244 8.92 -6.24 -17.49
CA GLY A 244 8.28 -5.22 -16.69
C GLY A 244 8.84 -3.84 -17.00
N VAL A 245 7.97 -2.83 -16.98
CA VAL A 245 8.31 -1.44 -17.29
C VAL A 245 7.83 -0.51 -16.20
N ALA A 246 8.61 0.52 -15.94
CA ALA A 246 8.22 1.66 -15.11
C ALA A 246 8.46 2.97 -15.85
N MET A 247 7.52 3.89 -15.69
CA MET A 247 7.67 5.28 -16.09
C MET A 247 7.45 6.15 -14.86
N VAL A 248 8.39 7.05 -14.58
CA VAL A 248 8.31 8.01 -13.48
C VAL A 248 8.51 9.41 -14.04
N GLU A 249 7.59 10.31 -13.76
CA GLU A 249 7.76 11.73 -14.04
C GLU A 249 8.24 12.45 -12.77
N LEU A 250 9.39 13.09 -12.88
CA LEU A 250 10.07 13.81 -11.82
C LEU A 250 10.01 15.32 -12.08
N LYS A 251 9.80 16.10 -11.02
CA LYS A 251 10.05 17.53 -11.02
C LYS A 251 11.54 17.76 -11.30
N ASN A 252 11.85 18.65 -12.23
CA ASN A 252 13.23 18.94 -12.61
C ASN A 252 13.47 20.45 -12.80
N THR A 253 12.86 21.26 -11.93
CA THR A 253 13.02 22.73 -11.94
C THR A 253 14.42 23.17 -11.57
N ASP A 254 15.07 22.42 -10.68
CA ASP A 254 16.41 22.69 -10.17
C ASP A 254 17.50 22.11 -11.09
N GLY A 255 17.09 21.26 -12.02
CA GLY A 255 17.94 20.72 -13.07
C GLY A 255 18.82 19.55 -12.66
N ASP A 256 18.49 18.87 -11.56
CA ASP A 256 19.26 17.76 -10.99
C ASP A 256 19.34 16.54 -11.90
N TYR A 257 18.35 16.33 -12.76
CA TYR A 257 18.26 15.15 -13.63
C TYR A 257 18.73 15.41 -15.07
N TRP A 258 19.47 16.49 -15.31
CA TRP A 258 20.07 16.76 -16.63
C TRP A 258 21.45 16.10 -16.74
N PRO A 259 21.67 15.16 -17.68
CA PRO A 259 22.93 14.42 -17.78
C PRO A 259 24.19 15.29 -17.94
N ASP A 260 24.07 16.41 -18.64
CA ASP A 260 25.18 17.33 -18.92
C ASP A 260 25.23 18.54 -17.96
N ASN A 261 24.33 18.62 -16.97
CA ASN A 261 24.31 19.74 -16.04
C ASN A 261 25.28 19.51 -14.88
N ALA A 262 26.49 20.05 -14.98
CA ALA A 262 27.51 19.95 -13.92
C ALA A 262 27.11 20.59 -12.58
N GLY A 263 26.03 21.38 -12.53
CA GLY A 263 25.46 21.93 -11.30
C GLY A 263 24.35 21.09 -10.68
N GLY A 264 23.89 20.03 -11.34
CA GLY A 264 22.84 19.14 -10.83
C GLY A 264 23.35 18.16 -9.78
N SER A 265 22.51 17.85 -8.80
CA SER A 265 22.88 17.04 -7.62
C SER A 265 23.36 15.63 -7.97
N TYR A 266 22.91 15.07 -9.10
CA TYR A 266 23.23 13.70 -9.53
C TYR A 266 24.23 13.64 -10.69
N TYR A 267 24.87 14.75 -11.06
CA TYR A 267 25.91 14.75 -12.08
C TYR A 267 27.20 14.07 -11.57
N PRO A 268 27.90 13.24 -12.37
CA PRO A 268 27.66 12.92 -13.79
C PRO A 268 26.84 11.63 -14.01
N ASP A 269 26.16 11.14 -12.98
CA ASP A 269 25.64 9.78 -12.89
C ASP A 269 24.20 9.60 -13.39
N VAL A 270 23.58 10.65 -13.95
CA VAL A 270 22.29 10.57 -14.66
C VAL A 270 22.49 9.86 -16.01
N LEU A 271 22.66 8.54 -15.95
CA LEU A 271 23.04 7.68 -17.05
C LEU A 271 22.02 6.55 -17.26
N PRO A 272 21.92 6.01 -18.49
CA PRO A 272 21.23 4.75 -18.70
C PRO A 272 21.87 3.60 -17.90
N ARG A 273 21.08 2.56 -17.66
CA ARG A 273 21.39 1.31 -16.94
C ARG A 273 21.59 1.45 -15.43
N LYS A 274 21.53 2.64 -14.84
CA LYS A 274 21.45 2.78 -13.37
C LYS A 274 20.19 2.10 -12.85
N ARG A 275 20.24 1.48 -11.67
CA ARG A 275 19.08 0.79 -11.09
C ARG A 275 18.07 1.80 -10.55
N LEU A 276 16.79 1.54 -10.78
CA LEU A 276 15.63 2.23 -10.19
C LEU A 276 14.92 1.24 -9.27
N ASN A 277 14.55 1.68 -8.07
CA ASN A 277 13.68 0.94 -7.14
C ASN A 277 12.51 1.84 -6.74
N MET A 278 11.29 1.28 -6.79
CA MET A 278 10.05 1.94 -6.42
C MET A 278 9.34 1.11 -5.36
N ARG A 279 9.04 1.75 -4.24
CA ARG A 279 8.35 1.14 -3.09
C ARG A 279 7.17 2.00 -2.65
N ALA A 280 6.27 1.40 -1.88
CA ALA A 280 5.23 2.11 -1.15
C ALA A 280 5.32 1.75 0.33
N VAL A 281 5.13 2.74 1.22
CA VAL A 281 5.01 2.53 2.66
C VAL A 281 3.58 2.84 3.07
N PHE A 282 2.91 1.88 3.69
CA PHE A 282 1.54 2.02 4.18
C PHE A 282 1.38 1.26 5.51
N GLY A 283 0.77 1.89 6.52
CA GLY A 283 0.62 1.29 7.85
C GLY A 283 1.94 0.80 8.46
N GLY A 284 3.05 1.50 8.20
CA GLY A 284 4.40 1.10 8.63
C GLY A 284 5.02 -0.08 7.85
N THR A 285 4.26 -0.74 6.97
CA THR A 285 4.76 -1.83 6.12
C THR A 285 5.30 -1.28 4.80
N THR A 286 6.43 -1.82 4.34
CA THR A 286 7.03 -1.47 3.05
C THR A 286 6.72 -2.54 2.03
N TYR A 287 6.25 -2.11 0.85
CA TYR A 287 5.89 -2.94 -0.29
C TYR A 287 6.75 -2.57 -1.50
N ASP A 288 7.26 -3.56 -2.22
CA ASP A 288 8.05 -3.37 -3.43
C ASP A 288 7.17 -3.38 -4.69
N LEU A 289 7.19 -2.29 -5.44
CA LEU A 289 6.33 -2.11 -6.63
C LEU A 289 7.06 -2.52 -7.91
N PHE A 290 8.31 -2.08 -8.04
CA PHE A 290 9.11 -2.28 -9.23
C PHE A 290 10.60 -2.01 -8.98
N THR A 291 11.44 -2.88 -9.52
CA THR A 291 12.89 -2.66 -9.60
C THR A 291 13.38 -2.99 -11.00
N GLY A 292 14.22 -2.12 -11.56
CA GLY A 292 14.73 -2.30 -12.91
C GLY A 292 15.86 -1.36 -13.25
N PHE A 293 16.15 -1.25 -14.54
CA PHE A 293 17.28 -0.53 -15.10
C PHE A 293 16.82 0.64 -15.95
N MET A 294 17.42 1.80 -15.73
CA MET A 294 17.12 3.01 -16.48
C MET A 294 17.36 2.81 -17.98
N ARG A 295 16.31 2.92 -18.77
CA ARG A 295 16.36 2.88 -20.24
C ARG A 295 16.71 4.25 -20.80
N ALA A 296 16.05 5.28 -20.31
CA ALA A 296 16.13 6.63 -20.84
C ALA A 296 15.72 7.67 -19.81
N TRP A 297 16.34 8.84 -19.92
CA TRP A 297 15.95 10.08 -19.26
C TRP A 297 15.45 11.03 -20.34
N GLU A 298 14.15 11.29 -20.36
CA GLU A 298 13.51 12.12 -21.38
C GLU A 298 13.00 13.43 -20.77
N PRO A 299 13.57 14.59 -21.14
CA PRO A 299 13.10 15.86 -20.63
C PRO A 299 11.73 16.21 -21.17
N GLY A 300 10.94 16.89 -20.34
CA GLY A 300 9.62 17.40 -20.70
C GLY A 300 9.28 18.70 -19.98
N TRP A 301 8.11 19.24 -20.31
CA TRP A 301 7.58 20.46 -19.68
C TRP A 301 6.07 20.32 -19.51
N ARG A 302 5.56 20.67 -18.33
CA ARG A 302 4.11 20.75 -18.07
C ARG A 302 3.50 22.09 -18.52
N GLY A 303 4.32 23.14 -18.66
CA GLY A 303 3.90 24.46 -19.11
C GLY A 303 4.37 24.84 -20.52
N GLN A 304 3.95 26.01 -20.98
CA GLN A 304 4.43 26.56 -22.26
C GLN A 304 5.81 27.22 -22.09
N ALA A 305 6.58 27.27 -23.18
CA ALA A 305 7.85 28.01 -23.26
C ALA A 305 8.92 27.58 -22.24
N GLY A 306 8.95 26.30 -21.87
CA GLY A 306 9.98 25.75 -20.98
C GLY A 306 9.67 25.86 -19.48
N ILE A 307 8.47 26.32 -19.10
CA ILE A 307 8.04 26.41 -17.70
C ILE A 307 7.62 25.03 -17.18
N GLY A 308 7.93 24.74 -15.91
CA GLY A 308 7.58 23.47 -15.27
C GLY A 308 8.35 22.31 -15.89
N ALA A 309 9.68 22.43 -15.91
CA ALA A 309 10.56 21.37 -16.39
C ALA A 309 10.39 20.10 -15.57
N VAL A 310 10.22 18.99 -16.28
CA VAL A 310 10.10 17.64 -15.73
C VAL A 310 11.10 16.72 -16.41
N MET A 311 11.42 15.62 -15.74
CA MET A 311 12.22 14.55 -16.30
C MET A 311 11.44 13.24 -16.25
N LYS A 312 11.30 12.58 -17.40
CA LYS A 312 10.66 11.26 -17.51
C LYS A 312 11.72 10.18 -17.47
N ALA A 313 11.81 9.49 -16.35
CA ALA A 313 12.64 8.31 -16.17
C ALA A 313 11.87 7.08 -16.67
N GLN A 314 12.43 6.37 -17.66
CA GLN A 314 11.90 5.09 -18.11
C GLN A 314 12.81 3.99 -17.63
N ALA A 315 12.27 2.96 -16.97
CA ALA A 315 13.02 1.78 -16.56
C ALA A 315 12.38 0.50 -17.09
N VAL A 316 13.21 -0.52 -17.28
CA VAL A 316 12.79 -1.88 -17.66
C VAL A 316 13.51 -2.87 -16.75
N ASP A 317 12.84 -3.92 -16.34
CA ASP A 317 13.39 -4.95 -15.44
C ASP A 317 14.55 -5.77 -16.05
N LEU A 318 15.00 -6.78 -15.32
CA LEU A 318 16.14 -7.62 -15.69
C LEU A 318 15.95 -8.39 -17.01
N PHE A 319 14.72 -8.63 -17.48
CA PHE A 319 14.51 -9.28 -18.78
C PHE A 319 15.16 -8.52 -19.93
N ARG A 320 15.28 -7.20 -19.83
CA ARG A 320 16.03 -6.41 -20.82
C ARG A 320 17.50 -6.83 -20.92
N ASN A 321 18.12 -7.14 -19.78
CA ASN A 321 19.52 -7.51 -19.71
C ASN A 321 19.72 -8.93 -20.23
N LEU A 322 18.83 -9.86 -19.87
CA LEU A 322 18.77 -11.21 -20.44
C LEU A 322 18.57 -11.18 -21.97
N ALA A 323 17.66 -10.35 -22.47
CA ALA A 323 17.42 -10.20 -23.91
C ALA A 323 18.64 -9.69 -24.69
N ARG A 324 19.63 -9.10 -24.01
CA ARG A 324 20.86 -8.55 -24.60
C ARG A 324 22.11 -9.31 -24.19
N PHE A 325 21.95 -10.43 -23.50
CA PHE A 325 23.03 -11.27 -23.03
C PHE A 325 23.05 -12.56 -23.84
N GLU A 326 24.24 -12.93 -24.32
CA GLU A 326 24.50 -14.15 -25.05
C GLU A 326 25.31 -15.10 -24.17
N LEU A 327 24.82 -16.32 -24.02
CA LEU A 327 25.53 -17.43 -23.39
C LEU A 327 26.75 -17.82 -24.22
N ASN A 328 27.83 -18.11 -23.53
CA ASN A 328 29.11 -18.50 -24.06
C ASN A 328 29.79 -19.55 -23.15
N ASN A 329 29.03 -20.60 -22.81
CA ASN A 329 29.50 -21.70 -21.97
C ASN A 329 29.79 -22.98 -22.77
N ALA A 330 30.52 -23.91 -22.14
CA ALA A 330 30.92 -25.18 -22.77
C ALA A 330 29.78 -26.18 -22.95
N GLY A 331 28.55 -25.80 -22.58
CA GLY A 331 27.40 -26.68 -22.44
C GLY A 331 27.11 -26.98 -20.98
N GLU A 332 25.87 -27.39 -20.74
CA GLU A 332 25.33 -27.65 -19.41
C GLU A 332 25.00 -29.14 -19.28
N ALA A 333 25.09 -29.67 -18.07
CA ALA A 333 24.77 -31.07 -17.80
C ALA A 333 23.26 -31.35 -17.94
N GLN A 334 22.91 -32.63 -17.95
CA GLN A 334 21.51 -33.02 -17.75
C GLN A 334 21.14 -32.70 -16.29
N GLU A 335 20.14 -31.85 -16.10
CA GLU A 335 19.81 -31.27 -14.80
C GLU A 335 18.33 -30.84 -14.73
N LEU A 336 17.85 -30.42 -13.57
CA LEU A 336 16.49 -29.90 -13.44
C LEU A 336 16.39 -28.48 -14.01
N SER A 337 15.20 -28.11 -14.45
CA SER A 337 14.95 -26.83 -15.10
C SER A 337 15.30 -25.62 -14.22
N GLY A 338 15.08 -25.66 -12.91
CA GLY A 338 15.49 -24.60 -11.98
C GLY A 338 17.00 -24.41 -11.90
N ALA A 339 17.76 -25.50 -11.89
CA ALA A 339 19.22 -25.44 -11.93
C ALA A 339 19.71 -24.77 -13.23
N ARG A 340 19.06 -25.08 -14.37
CA ARG A 340 19.37 -24.45 -15.65
C ARG A 340 19.14 -22.93 -15.63
N VAL A 341 18.04 -22.48 -15.03
CA VAL A 341 17.77 -21.04 -14.85
C VAL A 341 18.87 -20.41 -14.00
N GLY A 342 19.27 -21.07 -12.91
CA GLY A 342 20.37 -20.64 -12.05
C GLY A 342 21.69 -20.46 -12.81
N ASN A 343 22.09 -21.44 -13.64
CA ASN A 343 23.33 -21.38 -14.41
C ASN A 343 23.35 -20.20 -15.39
N VAL A 344 22.22 -19.92 -16.06
CA VAL A 344 22.08 -18.76 -16.96
C VAL A 344 22.25 -17.43 -16.19
N LEU A 345 21.66 -17.34 -15.00
CA LEU A 345 21.76 -16.14 -14.16
C LEU A 345 23.17 -15.97 -13.57
N ASP A 346 23.86 -17.06 -13.26
CA ASP A 346 25.28 -17.04 -12.85
C ASP A 346 26.17 -16.51 -13.96
N GLU A 347 25.91 -16.93 -15.21
CA GLU A 347 26.67 -16.46 -16.37
C GLU A 347 26.41 -14.99 -16.67
N LEU A 348 25.17 -14.51 -16.47
CA LEU A 348 24.84 -13.08 -16.53
C LEU A 348 25.56 -12.27 -15.42
N GLY A 349 25.90 -12.92 -14.31
CA GLY A 349 26.46 -12.28 -13.11
C GLY A 349 25.39 -11.70 -12.18
N TRP A 350 24.15 -12.19 -12.24
CA TRP A 350 23.11 -11.77 -11.31
C TRP A 350 23.41 -12.31 -9.90
N PRO A 351 23.15 -11.60 -8.80
CA PRO A 351 23.44 -12.12 -7.46
C PRO A 351 22.60 -13.36 -7.13
N ALA A 352 23.15 -14.32 -6.37
CA ALA A 352 22.39 -15.50 -5.92
C ALA A 352 21.36 -15.16 -4.83
N GLY A 353 21.55 -14.04 -4.11
CA GLY A 353 20.59 -13.55 -3.11
C GLY A 353 19.37 -12.85 -3.71
N ASP A 354 19.41 -12.50 -5.00
CA ASP A 354 18.36 -11.76 -5.71
C ASP A 354 17.55 -12.72 -6.62
N ARG A 355 17.33 -13.95 -6.15
CA ARG A 355 16.72 -15.06 -6.90
C ARG A 355 15.91 -15.94 -5.96
N ASP A 356 14.70 -16.31 -6.40
CA ASP A 356 13.89 -17.36 -5.81
C ASP A 356 13.53 -18.36 -6.91
N LEU A 357 14.18 -19.53 -6.89
CA LEU A 357 14.10 -20.52 -7.97
C LEU A 357 13.63 -21.86 -7.42
N ASP A 358 12.44 -22.29 -7.82
CA ASP A 358 12.02 -23.67 -7.65
C ASP A 358 13.00 -24.62 -8.34
N ASN A 359 13.19 -25.81 -7.78
CA ASN A 359 14.11 -26.80 -8.36
C ASN A 359 13.71 -27.23 -9.78
N GLY A 360 12.41 -27.25 -10.10
CA GLY A 360 11.88 -27.79 -11.35
C GLY A 360 11.42 -29.25 -11.26
N GLN A 361 10.45 -29.62 -12.10
CA GLN A 361 9.94 -30.99 -12.23
C GLN A 361 10.51 -31.70 -13.47
N THR A 362 10.87 -30.94 -14.51
CA THR A 362 11.49 -31.47 -15.74
C THR A 362 12.97 -31.68 -15.53
N THR A 363 13.45 -32.85 -15.93
CA THR A 363 14.87 -33.03 -16.22
C THR A 363 15.15 -32.60 -17.66
N LEU A 364 15.97 -31.58 -17.84
CA LEU A 364 16.40 -31.08 -19.14
C LEU A 364 17.61 -31.85 -19.64
N GLN A 365 17.64 -32.13 -20.94
CA GLN A 365 18.76 -32.75 -21.63
C GLN A 365 20.03 -31.89 -21.48
N ALA A 366 21.19 -32.54 -21.47
CA ALA A 366 22.47 -31.85 -21.55
C ALA A 366 22.54 -31.05 -22.86
N THR A 367 23.11 -29.85 -22.80
CA THR A 367 23.36 -29.04 -23.99
C THR A 367 24.79 -29.25 -24.48
N GLY A 368 24.99 -29.12 -25.78
CA GLY A 368 26.34 -28.89 -26.32
C GLY A 368 26.83 -27.49 -25.96
N ALA A 369 28.04 -27.13 -26.41
CA ALA A 369 28.56 -25.78 -26.26
C ALA A 369 27.56 -24.74 -26.77
N GLN A 370 27.25 -23.77 -25.92
CA GLN A 370 26.35 -22.68 -26.22
C GLN A 370 27.21 -21.48 -26.62
N ALA A 371 27.29 -21.21 -27.91
CA ALA A 371 28.06 -20.09 -28.44
C ALA A 371 27.11 -19.09 -29.09
N ALA A 372 27.06 -17.86 -28.54
CA ALA A 372 26.19 -16.79 -28.99
C ALA A 372 24.69 -17.15 -28.94
N VAL A 373 24.28 -17.88 -27.90
CA VAL A 373 22.87 -18.22 -27.68
C VAL A 373 22.23 -17.13 -26.83
N ASN A 374 21.17 -16.49 -27.31
CA ASN A 374 20.47 -15.48 -26.52
C ASN A 374 19.91 -16.10 -25.22
N SER A 375 20.24 -15.50 -24.08
CA SER A 375 19.89 -16.07 -22.78
C SER A 375 18.38 -16.07 -22.51
N LEU A 376 17.66 -15.02 -22.95
CA LEU A 376 16.20 -14.97 -22.79
C LEU A 376 15.49 -15.98 -23.69
N ASP A 377 15.97 -16.20 -24.91
CA ASP A 377 15.45 -17.25 -25.79
C ASP A 377 15.71 -18.65 -25.19
N HIS A 378 16.90 -18.87 -24.63
CA HIS A 378 17.20 -20.14 -23.95
C HIS A 378 16.28 -20.38 -22.74
N LEU A 379 16.12 -19.36 -21.88
CA LEU A 379 15.21 -19.41 -20.73
C LEU A 379 13.75 -19.59 -21.16
N SER A 380 13.36 -19.07 -22.32
CA SER A 380 12.04 -19.29 -22.90
C SER A 380 11.82 -20.77 -23.27
N VAL A 381 12.83 -21.42 -23.85
CA VAL A 381 12.78 -22.86 -24.14
C VAL A 381 12.76 -23.69 -22.85
N VAL A 382 13.51 -23.29 -21.82
CA VAL A 382 13.47 -23.93 -20.49
C VAL A 382 12.07 -23.87 -19.90
N GLN A 383 11.44 -22.69 -19.90
CA GLN A 383 10.06 -22.52 -19.43
C GLN A 383 9.06 -23.34 -20.24
N ASP A 384 9.15 -23.34 -21.57
CA ASP A 384 8.27 -24.15 -22.44
C ASP A 384 8.44 -25.65 -22.20
N SER A 385 9.66 -26.07 -21.85
CA SER A 385 9.95 -27.47 -21.51
C SER A 385 9.39 -27.83 -20.15
N GLU A 386 9.43 -26.90 -19.20
CA GLU A 386 8.90 -27.06 -17.84
C GLU A 386 7.39 -26.92 -17.76
N MET A 387 6.75 -26.11 -18.60
CA MET A 387 5.50 -25.44 -18.26
C MET A 387 5.60 -24.59 -16.98
N GLY A 388 6.79 -24.05 -16.74
CA GLY A 388 7.10 -23.19 -15.59
C GLY A 388 6.85 -21.71 -15.90
N LEU A 389 6.98 -20.89 -14.88
CA LEU A 389 6.81 -19.44 -14.96
C LEU A 389 8.08 -18.75 -14.46
N MET A 390 8.63 -17.85 -15.27
CA MET A 390 9.72 -16.97 -14.85
C MET A 390 9.26 -15.51 -14.95
N PHE A 391 9.48 -14.71 -13.91
CA PHE A 391 9.19 -13.28 -13.89
C PHE A 391 10.13 -12.53 -12.95
N ILE A 392 10.08 -11.20 -12.98
CA ILE A 392 10.83 -10.35 -12.04
C ILE A 392 9.83 -9.80 -11.00
N ALA A 393 10.10 -10.06 -9.72
CA ALA A 393 9.31 -9.57 -8.59
C ALA A 393 9.46 -8.05 -8.40
N GLY A 394 8.63 -7.44 -7.55
CA GLY A 394 8.64 -5.99 -7.32
C GLY A 394 9.97 -5.48 -6.76
N ASP A 395 10.65 -6.30 -5.97
CA ASP A 395 11.97 -6.06 -5.37
C ASP A 395 13.12 -6.21 -6.39
N GLY A 396 12.84 -6.79 -7.55
CA GLY A 396 13.81 -7.04 -8.62
C GLY A 396 14.35 -8.46 -8.66
N ASP A 397 13.90 -9.33 -7.75
CA ASP A 397 14.35 -10.70 -7.70
C ASP A 397 13.81 -11.51 -8.86
N VAL A 398 14.62 -12.44 -9.35
CA VAL A 398 14.18 -13.39 -10.36
C VAL A 398 13.38 -14.48 -9.68
N GLN A 399 12.10 -14.58 -10.06
CA GLN A 399 11.20 -15.63 -9.60
C GLN A 399 11.12 -16.71 -10.69
N TYR A 400 11.42 -17.95 -10.32
CA TYR A 400 11.17 -19.13 -11.16
C TYR A 400 10.29 -20.11 -10.40
N GLN A 401 9.07 -20.29 -10.91
CA GLN A 401 8.08 -21.19 -10.38
C GLN A 401 7.98 -22.42 -11.30
N ASP A 402 8.16 -23.61 -10.71
CA ASP A 402 7.96 -24.86 -11.44
C ASP A 402 6.48 -25.10 -11.71
N ARG A 403 6.17 -26.08 -12.56
CA ARG A 403 4.78 -26.39 -12.93
C ARG A 403 3.87 -26.75 -11.75
N HIS A 404 4.43 -27.15 -10.61
CA HIS A 404 3.70 -27.50 -9.40
C HIS A 404 3.61 -26.35 -8.40
N ALA A 405 4.21 -25.18 -8.66
CA ALA A 405 4.22 -24.05 -7.73
C ALA A 405 2.79 -23.70 -7.27
N ARG A 406 1.87 -23.49 -8.22
CA ARG A 406 0.46 -23.13 -7.95
C ARG A 406 -0.38 -24.25 -7.31
N LEU A 407 0.17 -25.46 -7.17
CA LEU A 407 -0.44 -26.58 -6.45
C LEU A 407 -0.02 -26.66 -4.97
N LYS A 408 0.82 -25.71 -4.52
CA LYS A 408 1.36 -25.62 -3.16
C LYS A 408 0.92 -24.31 -2.50
N SER A 409 0.97 -24.28 -1.17
CA SER A 409 0.80 -23.05 -0.40
C SER A 409 1.85 -22.01 -0.83
N PRO A 410 1.51 -20.71 -0.91
CA PRO A 410 0.22 -20.09 -0.54
C PRO A 410 -0.85 -20.11 -1.65
N PHE A 411 -0.51 -20.53 -2.86
CA PHE A 411 -1.35 -20.40 -4.06
C PHE A 411 -2.59 -21.31 -4.10
N THR A 412 -2.74 -22.22 -3.15
CA THR A 412 -3.91 -23.11 -3.03
C THR A 412 -5.09 -22.49 -2.27
N VAL A 413 -4.89 -21.34 -1.62
CA VAL A 413 -5.92 -20.66 -0.83
C VAL A 413 -6.07 -19.24 -1.35
N SER A 414 -7.32 -18.78 -1.48
CA SER A 414 -7.61 -17.40 -1.83
C SER A 414 -7.15 -16.46 -0.71
N GLN A 415 -6.38 -15.45 -1.09
CA GLN A 415 -5.79 -14.48 -0.16
C GLN A 415 -6.72 -13.28 0.09
N ALA A 416 -7.67 -13.03 -0.81
CA ALA A 416 -8.70 -12.01 -0.66
C ALA A 416 -9.91 -12.32 -1.56
N THR A 417 -11.10 -11.95 -1.08
CA THR A 417 -12.36 -12.06 -1.84
C THR A 417 -12.83 -10.68 -2.26
N PHE A 418 -13.00 -10.50 -3.56
CA PHE A 418 -13.47 -9.27 -4.19
C PHE A 418 -14.93 -9.43 -4.63
N GLY A 419 -15.82 -8.55 -4.17
CA GLY A 419 -17.26 -8.67 -4.36
C GLY A 419 -18.06 -7.52 -3.75
N ASP A 420 -19.37 -7.68 -3.72
CA ASP A 420 -20.30 -6.65 -3.24
C ASP A 420 -21.03 -6.99 -1.93
N ASP A 421 -20.71 -8.12 -1.29
CA ASP A 421 -21.28 -8.51 0.00
C ASP A 421 -20.52 -7.92 1.20
N VAL A 422 -21.07 -8.14 2.40
CA VAL A 422 -20.46 -7.71 3.66
C VAL A 422 -19.22 -8.56 3.95
N GLY A 423 -18.10 -7.90 4.23
CA GLY A 423 -16.80 -8.55 4.47
C GLY A 423 -15.98 -8.83 3.22
N GLU A 424 -16.49 -8.48 2.04
CA GLU A 424 -15.77 -8.57 0.76
C GLU A 424 -15.15 -7.24 0.36
N GLN A 425 -14.07 -7.33 -0.43
CA GLN A 425 -13.32 -6.18 -0.90
C GLN A 425 -13.96 -5.62 -2.17
N ARG A 426 -14.21 -4.30 -2.18
CA ARG A 426 -14.83 -3.65 -3.34
C ARG A 426 -13.84 -3.55 -4.50
N TYR A 427 -14.34 -3.75 -5.71
CA TYR A 427 -13.62 -3.46 -6.94
C TYR A 427 -14.42 -2.49 -7.81
N PHE A 428 -13.77 -1.92 -8.81
CA PHE A 428 -14.41 -0.98 -9.73
C PHE A 428 -14.93 -1.64 -11.00
N GLU A 429 -14.12 -2.50 -11.60
CA GLU A 429 -14.41 -3.12 -12.89
C GLU A 429 -13.85 -4.54 -12.92
N VAL A 430 -14.62 -5.45 -13.50
CA VAL A 430 -14.17 -6.79 -13.89
C VAL A 430 -14.32 -6.88 -15.40
N GLU A 431 -13.21 -7.18 -16.08
CA GLU A 431 -13.15 -7.31 -17.52
C GLU A 431 -13.35 -8.79 -17.90
N PHE A 432 -14.31 -9.07 -18.79
CA PHE A 432 -14.65 -10.41 -19.25
C PHE A 432 -14.18 -10.64 -20.69
N SER A 433 -13.88 -11.91 -21.01
CA SER A 433 -13.74 -12.36 -22.39
C SER A 433 -14.53 -13.63 -22.64
N GLU A 434 -15.21 -13.67 -23.78
CA GLU A 434 -15.77 -14.87 -24.39
C GLU A 434 -15.41 -14.82 -25.87
N ASP A 435 -14.20 -15.27 -26.20
CA ASP A 435 -13.62 -15.22 -27.54
C ASP A 435 -13.05 -16.59 -27.96
N ASP A 436 -12.58 -16.67 -29.20
CA ASP A 436 -11.98 -17.87 -29.79
C ASP A 436 -10.45 -17.96 -29.57
N GLU A 437 -9.85 -17.01 -28.85
CA GLU A 437 -8.40 -16.85 -28.72
C GLU A 437 -7.74 -18.06 -28.03
N PHE A 438 -8.46 -18.67 -27.08
CA PHE A 438 -7.97 -19.79 -26.27
C PHE A 438 -8.40 -21.17 -26.78
N ILE A 439 -9.05 -21.27 -27.94
CA ILE A 439 -9.48 -22.57 -28.46
C ILE A 439 -8.30 -23.26 -29.15
N TYR A 440 -7.75 -24.28 -28.50
CA TYR A 440 -6.70 -25.16 -29.04
C TYR A 440 -7.12 -26.63 -28.92
N ASN A 441 -7.47 -27.23 -30.05
CA ASN A 441 -7.99 -28.60 -30.12
C ASN A 441 -7.11 -29.56 -30.94
N ASP A 442 -5.89 -29.14 -31.27
CA ASP A 442 -4.78 -29.94 -31.78
C ASP A 442 -3.47 -29.45 -31.14
N ILE A 443 -2.94 -30.17 -30.15
CA ILE A 443 -1.70 -29.83 -29.45
C ILE A 443 -0.57 -30.72 -29.95
N ARG A 444 0.55 -30.10 -30.34
CA ARG A 444 1.75 -30.79 -30.83
C ARG A 444 2.99 -30.36 -30.07
N ARG A 445 3.81 -31.32 -29.64
CA ARG A 445 5.04 -31.09 -28.89
C ARG A 445 6.16 -31.98 -29.43
N THR A 446 7.32 -31.39 -29.69
CA THR A 446 8.50 -32.12 -30.16
C THR A 446 9.71 -31.75 -29.32
N ARG A 447 10.25 -32.72 -28.54
CA ARG A 447 11.53 -32.51 -27.86
C ARG A 447 12.69 -32.49 -28.84
N LEU A 448 13.78 -31.84 -28.47
CA LEU A 448 15.01 -31.80 -29.24
C LEU A 448 15.52 -33.23 -29.50
N GLY A 449 15.67 -33.58 -30.78
CA GLY A 449 16.10 -34.92 -31.21
C GLY A 449 15.08 -36.05 -30.96
N GLY A 450 13.83 -35.73 -30.61
CA GLY A 450 12.75 -36.70 -30.41
C GLY A 450 11.71 -36.74 -31.54
N ASN A 451 10.63 -37.50 -31.32
CA ASN A 451 9.52 -37.59 -32.25
C ASN A 451 8.38 -36.64 -31.85
N GLU A 452 7.65 -36.11 -32.83
CA GLU A 452 6.45 -35.30 -32.58
C GLU A 452 5.39 -36.12 -31.84
N GLN A 453 4.88 -35.55 -30.74
CA GLN A 453 3.74 -36.05 -29.98
C GLN A 453 2.52 -35.17 -30.25
N THR A 454 1.33 -35.77 -30.30
CA THR A 454 0.09 -35.08 -30.66
C THR A 454 -1.06 -35.47 -29.74
N SER A 455 -1.92 -34.53 -29.39
CA SER A 455 -3.22 -34.79 -28.74
C SER A 455 -4.28 -33.90 -29.37
N SER A 456 -5.44 -34.45 -29.75
CA SER A 456 -6.49 -33.72 -30.48
C SER A 456 -7.90 -34.15 -30.08
N ASP A 457 -8.89 -33.26 -30.16
CA ASP A 457 -10.31 -33.56 -29.87
C ASP A 457 -11.20 -33.38 -31.11
N ALA A 458 -11.72 -34.49 -31.65
CA ALA A 458 -12.51 -34.49 -32.88
C ALA A 458 -13.87 -33.79 -32.76
N THR A 459 -14.47 -33.77 -31.57
CA THR A 459 -15.77 -33.12 -31.32
C THR A 459 -15.60 -31.62 -31.31
N SER A 460 -14.61 -31.12 -30.57
CA SER A 460 -14.22 -29.72 -30.58
C SER A 460 -13.83 -29.27 -31.98
N GLN A 461 -13.01 -30.03 -32.70
CA GLN A 461 -12.62 -29.70 -34.08
C GLN A 461 -13.80 -29.61 -35.05
N THR A 462 -14.80 -30.48 -34.90
CA THR A 462 -16.03 -30.43 -35.70
C THR A 462 -16.86 -29.18 -35.38
N THR A 463 -16.82 -28.73 -34.12
CA THR A 463 -17.66 -27.63 -33.61
C THR A 463 -17.03 -26.26 -33.88
N TYR A 464 -15.72 -26.11 -33.63
CA TYR A 464 -15.00 -24.84 -33.65
C TYR A 464 -13.97 -24.73 -34.78
N GLY A 465 -13.75 -25.79 -35.56
CA GLY A 465 -12.66 -25.87 -36.53
C GLY A 465 -11.34 -26.29 -35.88
N ILE A 466 -10.35 -26.63 -36.70
CA ILE A 466 -9.04 -27.06 -36.20
C ILE A 466 -8.21 -25.84 -35.82
N SER A 467 -7.77 -25.79 -34.57
CA SER A 467 -6.83 -24.80 -34.05
C SER A 467 -5.64 -25.52 -33.41
N THR A 468 -4.46 -25.34 -34.02
CA THR A 468 -3.24 -26.08 -33.67
C THR A 468 -2.28 -25.22 -32.85
N ARG A 469 -1.80 -25.75 -31.71
CA ARG A 469 -0.69 -25.19 -30.95
C ARG A 469 0.53 -26.10 -31.01
N ASN A 470 1.61 -25.65 -31.64
CA ASN A 470 2.81 -26.45 -31.85
C ASN A 470 4.04 -25.81 -31.19
N LEU A 471 4.81 -26.60 -30.43
CA LEU A 471 6.13 -26.24 -29.92
C LEU A 471 7.14 -27.35 -30.24
N SER A 472 8.35 -26.97 -30.65
CA SER A 472 9.42 -27.90 -31.02
C SER A 472 10.76 -27.45 -30.45
N GLY A 473 11.72 -28.38 -30.37
CA GLY A 473 13.04 -28.09 -29.79
C GLY A 473 13.05 -28.06 -28.26
N LEU A 474 12.05 -28.66 -27.62
CA LEU A 474 11.93 -28.69 -26.15
C LEU A 474 13.04 -29.55 -25.53
N LEU A 475 13.53 -29.14 -24.36
CA LEU A 475 14.71 -29.73 -23.72
C LEU A 475 14.38 -30.91 -22.81
N MET A 476 13.10 -31.26 -22.60
CA MET A 476 12.68 -32.46 -21.84
C MET A 476 13.31 -33.75 -22.40
N VAL A 477 13.57 -34.74 -21.53
CA VAL A 477 14.35 -35.95 -21.90
C VAL A 477 13.53 -36.99 -22.65
N THR A 478 12.21 -37.12 -22.39
CA THR A 478 11.41 -38.23 -22.92
C THR A 478 10.25 -37.79 -23.81
N ASP A 479 9.92 -38.59 -24.82
CA ASP A 479 8.73 -38.38 -25.67
C ASP A 479 7.43 -38.55 -24.85
N ALA A 480 7.45 -39.38 -23.80
CA ALA A 480 6.32 -39.56 -22.90
C ALA A 480 5.98 -38.26 -22.15
N GLU A 481 7.00 -37.49 -21.77
CA GLU A 481 6.79 -36.16 -21.19
C GLU A 481 6.08 -35.25 -22.20
N ALA A 482 6.61 -35.13 -23.43
CA ALA A 482 6.01 -34.32 -24.48
C ALA A 482 4.54 -34.69 -24.77
N LEU A 483 4.19 -35.98 -24.69
CA LEU A 483 2.81 -36.43 -24.87
C LEU A 483 1.90 -35.99 -23.72
N ALA A 484 2.36 -36.08 -22.48
CA ALA A 484 1.58 -35.65 -21.31
C ALA A 484 1.37 -34.12 -21.30
N HIS A 485 2.37 -33.34 -21.76
CA HIS A 485 2.20 -31.91 -22.04
C HIS A 485 1.05 -31.68 -23.06
N CYS A 486 1.03 -32.42 -24.19
CA CYS A 486 -0.05 -32.29 -25.18
C CYS A 486 -1.44 -32.59 -24.58
N GLN A 487 -1.55 -33.63 -23.76
CA GLN A 487 -2.81 -34.05 -23.14
C GLN A 487 -3.32 -33.02 -22.12
N TYR A 488 -2.42 -32.49 -21.30
CA TYR A 488 -2.74 -31.49 -20.29
C TYR A 488 -3.28 -30.20 -20.92
N GLU A 489 -2.60 -29.64 -21.93
CA GLU A 489 -3.09 -28.42 -22.59
C GLU A 489 -4.39 -28.64 -23.36
N LEU A 490 -4.53 -29.77 -24.07
CA LEU A 490 -5.77 -30.07 -24.79
C LEU A 490 -6.97 -30.08 -23.84
N ALA A 491 -6.81 -30.68 -22.66
CA ALA A 491 -7.89 -30.76 -21.68
C ALA A 491 -8.35 -29.38 -21.18
N ARG A 492 -7.48 -28.36 -21.18
CA ARG A 492 -7.77 -27.01 -20.69
C ARG A 492 -8.32 -26.08 -21.77
N TYR A 493 -7.92 -26.29 -23.03
CA TYR A 493 -8.13 -25.31 -24.11
C TYR A 493 -8.93 -25.83 -25.29
N LYS A 494 -9.37 -27.09 -25.28
CA LYS A 494 -10.16 -27.62 -26.40
C LYS A 494 -11.52 -26.95 -26.57
N ASP A 495 -12.11 -26.41 -25.51
CA ASP A 495 -13.44 -25.79 -25.53
C ASP A 495 -13.35 -24.33 -25.05
N PRO A 496 -14.16 -23.41 -25.61
CA PRO A 496 -14.22 -22.03 -25.13
C PRO A 496 -14.87 -21.96 -23.74
N ALA A 497 -14.47 -20.95 -22.97
CA ALA A 497 -15.03 -20.64 -21.66
C ALA A 497 -15.09 -19.13 -21.47
N MET A 498 -16.12 -18.64 -20.76
CA MET A 498 -16.16 -17.25 -20.30
C MET A 498 -15.08 -17.05 -19.25
N ARG A 499 -14.21 -16.05 -19.45
CA ARG A 499 -13.05 -15.78 -18.61
C ARG A 499 -13.15 -14.41 -17.98
N VAL A 500 -12.76 -14.32 -16.72
CA VAL A 500 -12.40 -13.04 -16.11
C VAL A 500 -10.95 -12.75 -16.49
N ARG A 501 -10.73 -11.68 -17.27
CA ARG A 501 -9.41 -11.28 -17.76
C ARG A 501 -8.69 -10.34 -16.82
N ALA A 502 -9.41 -9.41 -16.21
CA ALA A 502 -8.80 -8.44 -15.33
C ALA A 502 -9.78 -7.92 -14.29
N ILE A 503 -9.21 -7.39 -13.21
CA ILE A 503 -9.93 -6.62 -12.20
C ILE A 503 -9.23 -5.27 -12.01
N ARG A 504 -10.01 -4.20 -11.92
CA ARG A 504 -9.53 -2.84 -11.63
C ARG A 504 -10.00 -2.40 -10.26
N ILE A 505 -9.07 -1.88 -9.46
CA ILE A 505 -9.27 -1.50 -8.07
C ILE A 505 -8.81 -0.06 -7.88
N TYR A 506 -9.62 0.72 -7.16
CA TYR A 506 -9.27 2.05 -6.68
C TYR A 506 -9.11 2.01 -5.17
N PRO A 507 -7.87 1.82 -4.65
CA PRO A 507 -7.66 1.61 -3.23
C PRO A 507 -8.08 2.81 -2.37
N ASP A 508 -8.07 4.03 -2.92
CA ASP A 508 -8.54 5.25 -2.24
C ASP A 508 -10.01 5.19 -1.76
N LEU A 509 -10.83 4.29 -2.31
CA LEU A 509 -12.23 4.12 -1.88
C LEU A 509 -12.36 3.40 -0.53
N ASP A 510 -11.40 2.55 -0.18
CA ASP A 510 -11.30 1.86 1.10
C ASP A 510 -9.82 1.63 1.45
N PRO A 511 -9.10 2.71 1.80
CA PRO A 511 -7.64 2.71 1.84
C PRO A 511 -7.07 1.74 2.87
N VAL A 512 -7.73 1.57 4.02
CA VAL A 512 -7.28 0.68 5.09
C VAL A 512 -7.25 -0.77 4.61
N ASN A 513 -8.30 -1.22 3.92
CA ASN A 513 -8.42 -2.62 3.50
C ASN A 513 -7.79 -2.91 2.13
N LEU A 514 -7.83 -1.94 1.21
CA LEU A 514 -7.39 -2.16 -0.17
C LEU A 514 -5.90 -1.90 -0.39
N TYR A 515 -5.27 -0.92 0.27
CA TYR A 515 -3.84 -0.67 0.07
C TYR A 515 -2.95 -1.86 0.43
N PRO A 516 -3.13 -2.55 1.58
CA PRO A 516 -2.34 -3.73 1.89
C PRO A 516 -2.46 -4.84 0.84
N LEU A 517 -3.64 -5.00 0.24
CA LEU A 517 -3.90 -6.01 -0.79
C LEU A 517 -3.28 -5.61 -2.14
N VAL A 518 -3.55 -4.40 -2.62
CA VAL A 518 -3.07 -3.98 -3.95
C VAL A 518 -1.56 -3.80 -3.99
N LEU A 519 -0.92 -3.49 -2.86
CA LEU A 519 0.53 -3.35 -2.76
C LEU A 519 1.23 -4.67 -2.42
N GLY A 520 0.52 -5.61 -1.79
CA GLY A 520 1.09 -6.86 -1.27
C GLY A 520 0.91 -8.09 -2.16
N LEU A 521 -0.18 -8.18 -2.92
CA LEU A 521 -0.42 -9.32 -3.82
C LEU A 521 0.33 -9.15 -5.15
N ASP A 522 1.03 -10.21 -5.56
CA ASP A 522 1.84 -10.25 -6.78
C ASP A 522 1.44 -11.42 -7.70
N ILE A 523 2.18 -11.58 -8.80
CA ILE A 523 2.02 -12.63 -9.79
C ILE A 523 1.98 -14.02 -9.12
N SER A 524 1.05 -14.86 -9.59
CA SER A 524 0.66 -16.19 -9.08
C SER A 524 -0.18 -16.20 -7.80
N ASP A 525 -0.29 -15.10 -7.05
CA ASP A 525 -1.20 -15.05 -5.91
C ASP A 525 -2.65 -15.33 -6.33
N ARG A 526 -3.39 -15.98 -5.43
CA ARG A 526 -4.76 -16.43 -5.68
C ARG A 526 -5.76 -15.51 -4.99
N ILE A 527 -6.77 -15.07 -5.73
CA ILE A 527 -7.87 -14.26 -5.24
C ILE A 527 -9.21 -14.88 -5.66
N THR A 528 -10.29 -14.53 -4.96
CA THR A 528 -11.66 -14.89 -5.35
C THR A 528 -12.34 -13.65 -5.91
N VAL A 529 -13.00 -13.77 -7.07
CA VAL A 529 -13.82 -12.70 -7.64
C VAL A 529 -15.28 -13.16 -7.69
N ARG A 530 -16.14 -12.33 -7.11
CA ARG A 530 -17.60 -12.52 -7.06
C ARG A 530 -18.33 -11.41 -7.78
N LEU A 531 -19.30 -11.81 -8.59
CA LEU A 531 -20.23 -10.91 -9.25
C LEU A 531 -21.63 -11.51 -9.15
N ASN A 532 -22.36 -11.09 -8.12
CA ASN A 532 -23.68 -11.63 -7.77
C ASN A 532 -24.69 -11.49 -8.92
N GLN A 533 -24.62 -10.41 -9.71
CA GLN A 533 -25.53 -10.18 -10.85
C GLN A 533 -25.31 -11.16 -12.01
N ALA A 534 -24.13 -11.78 -12.10
CA ALA A 534 -23.76 -12.75 -13.13
C ALA A 534 -23.59 -14.18 -12.58
N SER A 535 -23.89 -14.41 -11.29
CA SER A 535 -23.66 -15.68 -10.59
C SER A 535 -22.23 -16.19 -10.70
N ILE A 536 -21.25 -15.27 -10.63
CA ILE A 536 -19.83 -15.61 -10.67
C ILE A 536 -19.32 -15.69 -9.23
N ASP A 537 -18.68 -16.81 -8.91
CA ASP A 537 -17.90 -17.05 -7.69
C ASP A 537 -16.75 -17.97 -8.08
N GLY A 538 -15.61 -17.36 -8.43
CA GLY A 538 -14.48 -18.06 -9.03
C GLY A 538 -13.16 -17.63 -8.40
N ASP A 539 -12.20 -18.55 -8.40
CA ASP A 539 -10.84 -18.27 -7.98
C ASP A 539 -9.94 -18.02 -9.20
N TYR A 540 -9.01 -17.08 -9.04
CA TYR A 540 -8.15 -16.61 -10.10
C TYR A 540 -6.72 -16.43 -9.59
N HIS A 541 -5.74 -16.73 -10.44
CA HIS A 541 -4.35 -16.34 -10.22
C HIS A 541 -4.06 -15.00 -10.89
N ILE A 542 -3.28 -14.16 -10.23
CA ILE A 542 -2.75 -12.93 -10.81
C ILE A 542 -1.67 -13.30 -11.84
N GLU A 543 -1.82 -12.83 -13.07
CA GLU A 543 -0.86 -13.03 -14.17
C GLU A 543 -0.04 -11.77 -14.47
N GLY A 544 -0.56 -10.60 -14.08
CA GLY A 544 0.10 -9.32 -14.28
C GLY A 544 -0.38 -8.28 -13.29
N VAL A 545 0.52 -7.37 -12.93
CA VAL A 545 0.28 -6.30 -11.96
C VAL A 545 0.62 -4.97 -12.61
N GLU A 546 -0.34 -4.07 -12.60
CA GLU A 546 -0.20 -2.70 -13.09
C GLU A 546 -0.60 -1.73 -11.98
N HIS A 547 0.29 -0.78 -11.68
CA HIS A 547 -0.03 0.38 -10.84
C HIS A 547 0.09 1.64 -11.66
N PHE A 548 -0.87 2.52 -11.48
CA PHE A 548 -0.84 3.86 -12.04
C PHE A 548 -1.19 4.85 -10.94
N TYR A 549 -0.41 5.92 -10.85
CA TYR A 549 -0.73 7.06 -10.03
C TYR A 549 -0.49 8.32 -10.85
N ASP A 550 -1.56 9.08 -11.11
CA ASP A 550 -1.46 10.51 -11.37
C ASP A 550 -1.62 11.27 -10.05
N ASN A 551 -1.22 12.53 -9.99
CA ASN A 551 -1.21 13.35 -8.77
C ASN A 551 -2.59 13.49 -8.05
N GLU A 552 -3.62 12.77 -8.49
CA GLU A 552 -4.98 12.74 -7.97
C GLU A 552 -5.42 11.34 -7.53
N ARG A 553 -5.00 10.25 -8.20
CA ARG A 553 -5.60 8.92 -7.98
C ARG A 553 -4.65 7.75 -8.18
N TRP A 554 -4.70 6.78 -7.26
CA TRP A 554 -4.09 5.46 -7.45
C TRP A 554 -5.06 4.50 -8.14
N VAL A 555 -4.56 3.73 -9.10
CA VAL A 555 -5.26 2.64 -9.78
C VAL A 555 -4.38 1.40 -9.80
N THR A 556 -4.94 0.27 -9.38
CA THR A 556 -4.33 -1.04 -9.60
C THR A 556 -5.17 -1.85 -10.58
N ARG A 557 -4.52 -2.49 -11.55
CA ARG A 557 -5.13 -3.47 -12.43
C ARG A 557 -4.36 -4.78 -12.32
N TRP A 558 -5.09 -5.87 -12.08
CA TRP A 558 -4.54 -7.22 -12.15
C TRP A 558 -5.09 -7.93 -13.37
N GLU A 559 -4.19 -8.51 -14.16
CA GLU A 559 -4.56 -9.51 -15.17
C GLU A 559 -4.75 -10.86 -14.46
N LEU A 560 -5.77 -11.61 -14.86
CA LEU A 560 -6.23 -12.80 -14.15
C LEU A 560 -6.31 -14.00 -15.09
N SER A 561 -6.02 -15.18 -14.55
CA SER A 561 -6.36 -16.46 -15.16
C SER A 561 -7.11 -17.33 -14.15
N GLU A 562 -7.94 -18.25 -14.63
CA GLU A 562 -8.70 -19.12 -13.75
C GLU A 562 -7.77 -20.02 -12.92
N ALA A 563 -7.90 -19.98 -11.60
CA ALA A 563 -7.28 -20.93 -10.70
C ALA A 563 -8.07 -22.23 -10.80
N SER A 564 -7.63 -23.08 -11.74
CA SER A 564 -8.32 -24.31 -12.10
C SER A 564 -8.81 -25.09 -10.87
N SER A 565 -10.11 -25.38 -10.85
CA SER A 565 -10.76 -26.27 -9.89
C SER A 565 -10.54 -27.76 -10.21
N GLN A 566 -9.85 -28.07 -11.32
CA GLN A 566 -9.68 -29.44 -11.77
C GLN A 566 -8.84 -30.25 -10.77
N SER A 567 -9.36 -31.41 -10.38
CA SER A 567 -8.63 -32.39 -9.57
C SER A 567 -7.51 -32.99 -10.41
N TYR A 568 -6.34 -32.44 -10.16
CA TYR A 568 -5.07 -32.75 -10.79
C TYR A 568 -4.43 -33.94 -10.08
N TRP A 569 -4.11 -35.02 -10.78
CA TRP A 569 -3.30 -36.09 -10.17
C TRP A 569 -1.81 -35.81 -10.35
N ALA A 570 -1.14 -35.34 -9.30
CA ALA A 570 0.30 -35.05 -9.30
C ALA A 570 1.05 -36.07 -8.43
N ILE A 571 1.96 -36.84 -9.04
CA ILE A 571 2.84 -37.76 -8.31
C ILE A 571 3.75 -36.96 -7.38
N GLY A 572 3.76 -37.31 -6.09
CA GLY A 572 4.68 -36.71 -5.11
C GLY A 572 4.19 -35.41 -4.49
N VAL A 573 2.99 -34.93 -4.85
CA VAL A 573 2.36 -33.77 -4.21
C VAL A 573 1.28 -34.25 -3.24
N ALA A 574 1.44 -33.92 -1.95
CA ALA A 574 0.47 -34.29 -0.93
C ALA A 574 -0.91 -33.68 -1.23
N GLY A 575 -1.98 -34.49 -1.13
CA GLY A 575 -3.36 -34.08 -1.45
C GLY A 575 -3.77 -34.23 -2.93
N PHE A 576 -2.81 -34.48 -3.83
CA PHE A 576 -3.06 -34.68 -5.27
C PHE A 576 -2.59 -36.06 -5.78
N GLY A 577 -2.21 -36.96 -4.87
CA GLY A 577 -1.74 -38.33 -5.19
C GLY A 577 -2.80 -39.43 -5.08
N GLU A 578 -4.07 -39.11 -4.79
CA GLU A 578 -5.12 -40.07 -4.50
C GLU A 578 -5.99 -40.39 -5.74
N ILE A 579 -6.28 -41.67 -5.99
CA ILE A 579 -6.98 -42.14 -7.18
C ILE A 579 -8.50 -41.88 -7.07
N GLY A 580 -9.12 -41.30 -8.10
CA GLY A 580 -10.58 -41.09 -8.19
C GLY A 580 -11.06 -41.07 -9.65
N GLU A 581 -12.31 -41.46 -9.91
CA GLU A 581 -12.82 -41.84 -11.25
C GLU A 581 -12.89 -40.70 -12.31
N THR A 582 -12.53 -39.47 -11.98
CA THR A 582 -12.53 -38.30 -12.89
C THR A 582 -11.23 -37.49 -12.88
N THR A 583 -10.10 -38.08 -12.48
CA THR A 583 -8.81 -37.36 -12.37
C THR A 583 -8.02 -37.37 -13.69
N ILE A 584 -7.52 -36.20 -14.10
CA ILE A 584 -6.59 -36.03 -15.21
C ILE A 584 -5.17 -36.07 -14.63
N LEU A 585 -4.24 -36.79 -15.29
CA LEU A 585 -2.84 -36.80 -14.89
C LEU A 585 -2.26 -35.39 -15.05
N VAL A 586 -1.71 -34.83 -13.98
CA VAL A 586 -0.91 -33.61 -14.05
C VAL A 586 0.36 -33.94 -14.79
N TYR A 587 0.67 -33.08 -15.73
CA TYR A 587 1.98 -33.04 -16.33
C TYR A 587 2.94 -32.33 -15.39
#